data_AF-A0A951YH36-F1
#
_entry.id   AF-A0A951YH36-F1
#
_cell.length_a   1.000
_cell.length_b   1.000
_cell.length_c   1.000
_cell.angle_alpha   90.00
_cell.angle_beta   90.00
_cell.angle_gamma   90.00
#
_symmetry.space_group_name_H-M   'P 1'
#
loop_
_entity.id
_entity.type
_entity.pdbx_description
1 polymer ?
#
loop_
_entity_poly.entity_id
_entity_poly.type
_entity_poly.pdbx_seq_one_letter_code
_entity_poly.pdbx_strand_id
1 'polypeptide(L)' 'FWEYNLNPWDIAAGYLIVEEAGGIITNFDGDPYDVYDKETLATNGIIHEDMLKLIRSKI' A
#
# COMPACT_ATOMS: atom_id res chain seq x y z
N PHE A 1 -5.72 3.15 -3.31
CA PHE A 1 -5.95 3.61 -1.93
C PHE A 1 -4.59 3.89 -1.31
N TRP A 2 -4.43 4.99 -0.58
CA TRP A 2 -3.21 5.28 0.19
C TRP A 2 -3.59 6.02 1.47
N GLU A 3 -2.95 5.70 2.59
CA GLU A 3 -3.21 6.34 3.88
C GLU A 3 -2.04 6.15 4.86
N TYR A 4 -1.97 7.02 5.89
CA TYR A 4 -0.96 7.06 6.94
C TYR A 4 -1.58 6.79 8.32
N ASN A 5 -0.73 6.52 9.31
CA ASN A 5 -1.08 6.30 10.72
C ASN A 5 -2.05 5.16 10.96
N LEU A 6 -1.92 4.10 10.17
CA LEU A 6 -2.77 2.91 10.31
C LEU A 6 -2.26 2.00 11.44
N ASN A 7 -3.18 1.26 12.04
CA ASN A 7 -2.85 0.17 12.93
C ASN A 7 -2.95 -1.16 12.18
N PRO A 8 -2.29 -2.23 12.68
CA PRO A 8 -2.36 -3.57 12.13
C PRO A 8 -3.77 -4.03 11.72
N TRP A 9 -4.77 -3.77 12.56
CA TRP A 9 -6.15 -4.21 12.34
C TRP A 9 -6.89 -3.41 11.25
N ASP A 10 -6.41 -2.24 10.86
CA ASP A 10 -7.03 -1.43 9.82
C ASP A 10 -6.70 -1.98 8.41
N ILE A 11 -5.54 -2.64 8.24
CA ILE A 11 -5.03 -3.10 6.93
C ILE A 11 -4.97 -4.62 6.81
N ALA A 12 -4.72 -5.40 7.87
CA ALA A 12 -4.35 -6.82 7.75
C ALA A 12 -5.31 -7.65 6.88
N ALA A 13 -6.63 -7.45 7.01
CA ALA A 13 -7.60 -8.12 6.16
C ALA A 13 -7.61 -7.57 4.72
N GLY A 14 -7.44 -6.26 4.56
CA GLY A 14 -7.37 -5.60 3.26
C GLY A 14 -6.17 -6.04 2.42
N TYR A 15 -5.02 -6.26 3.06
CA TYR A 15 -3.81 -6.81 2.41
C TYR A 15 -4.13 -8.11 1.65
N LEU A 16 -4.68 -9.10 2.35
CA LEU A 16 -5.00 -10.40 1.74
C LEU A 16 -6.04 -10.27 0.63
N ILE A 17 -7.08 -9.45 0.82
CA ILE A 17 -8.11 -9.23 -0.19
C ILE A 17 -7.52 -8.62 -1.47
N VAL A 18 -6.64 -7.63 -1.33
CA VAL A 18 -5.99 -6.97 -2.48
C VAL A 18 -5.07 -7.94 -3.22
N GLU A 19 -4.27 -8.71 -2.48
CA GLU A 19 -3.35 -9.68 -3.06
C GLU A 19 -4.09 -10.78 -3.85
N GLU A 20 -5.13 -11.38 -3.26
CA GLU A 20 -5.94 -12.42 -3.91
C GLU A 20 -6.75 -11.88 -5.11
N ALA A 21 -7.07 -10.58 -5.12
CA ALA A 21 -7.67 -9.92 -6.27
C ALA A 21 -6.68 -9.60 -7.40
N GLY A 22 -5.39 -9.91 -7.22
CA GLY A 22 -4.31 -9.59 -8.15
C GLY A 22 -3.87 -8.13 -8.11
N GLY A 23 -4.20 -7.41 -7.04
CA GLY A 23 -3.69 -6.07 -6.77
C GLY A 23 -2.27 -6.08 -6.20
N ILE A 24 -1.69 -4.90 -6.07
CA ILE A 24 -0.38 -4.71 -5.44
C ILE A 24 -0.56 -3.82 -4.22
N ILE A 25 0.04 -4.23 -3.10
CA ILE A 25 0.08 -3.49 -1.84
C ILE A 25 1.51 -3.40 -1.30
N THR A 26 1.95 -2.19 -0.98
CA THR A 26 3.31 -1.87 -0.49
C THR A 26 3.24 -0.79 0.58
N ASN A 27 4.36 -0.51 1.24
CA ASN A 27 4.57 0.78 1.91
C ASN A 27 4.88 1.89 0.88
N PHE A 28 5.18 3.12 1.33
CA PHE A 28 5.51 4.22 0.41
C PHE A 28 6.93 4.16 -0.17
N ASP A 29 7.81 3.33 0.41
CA ASP A 29 9.12 2.97 -0.16
C ASP A 29 9.02 1.87 -1.23
N GLY A 30 7.81 1.36 -1.47
CA GLY A 30 7.55 0.34 -2.50
C GLY A 30 7.98 -1.06 -2.07
N ASP A 31 8.38 -1.23 -0.80
CA ASP A 31 8.68 -2.53 -0.23
C ASP A 31 7.38 -3.29 0.08
N PRO A 32 7.43 -4.64 0.08
CA PRO A 32 6.29 -5.45 0.49
C PRO A 32 5.73 -4.98 1.83
N TYR A 33 4.40 -4.89 1.91
CA TYR A 33 3.73 -4.47 3.14
C TYR A 33 4.07 -5.40 4.31
N ASP A 34 4.42 -4.79 5.45
CA ASP A 34 4.51 -5.45 6.75
C ASP A 34 3.39 -4.95 7.68
N VAL A 35 2.89 -5.83 8.55
CA VAL A 35 1.78 -5.51 9.46
C VAL A 35 2.08 -4.37 10.43
N TYR A 36 3.36 -4.06 10.67
CA TYR A 36 3.81 -2.97 11.53
C TYR A 36 4.00 -1.65 10.78
N ASP A 37 3.89 -1.62 9.44
CA ASP A 37 3.95 -0.40 8.66
C ASP A 37 2.83 0.56 9.07
N LYS A 38 3.15 1.86 9.11
CA LYS A 38 2.19 2.92 9.45
C LYS A 38 1.53 3.52 8.23
N GLU A 39 1.91 3.07 7.05
CA GLU A 39 1.42 3.56 5.79
C GLU A 39 1.24 2.40 4.80
N THR A 40 0.35 2.60 3.84
CA THR A 40 0.14 1.61 2.79
C THR A 40 -0.29 2.28 1.50
N LEU A 41 0.10 1.70 0.38
CA LEU A 41 -0.39 1.97 -0.95
C LEU A 41 -0.95 0.67 -1.53
N ALA A 42 -2.24 0.65 -1.85
CA ALA A 42 -2.89 -0.45 -2.55
C ALA A 42 -3.42 0.01 -3.91
N THR A 43 -3.10 -0.72 -4.98
CA THR A 43 -3.54 -0.43 -6.35
C THR A 43 -3.90 -1.71 -7.11
N ASN A 44 -4.43 -1.56 -8.34
CA ASN A 44 -4.66 -2.66 -9.28
C ASN A 44 -3.38 -3.16 -9.97
N GLY A 45 -2.20 -2.78 -9.48
CA GLY A 45 -0.90 -3.09 -10.07
C GLY A 45 -0.50 -2.20 -11.24
N ILE A 46 -1.44 -1.85 -12.14
CA ILE A 46 -1.15 -1.09 -13.38
C ILE A 46 -0.58 0.31 -13.06
N ILE A 47 -1.12 0.98 -12.05
CA ILE A 47 -0.76 2.37 -11.70
C ILE A 47 0.18 2.47 -10.49
N HIS A 48 0.71 1.34 -10.01
CA HIS A 48 1.40 1.30 -8.72
C HIS A 48 2.66 2.18 -8.69
N GLU A 49 3.52 2.06 -9.70
CA GLU A 49 4.76 2.84 -9.82
C GLU A 49 4.51 4.34 -9.97
N ASP A 50 3.48 4.73 -10.73
CA ASP A 50 3.16 6.15 -10.92
C ASP A 50 2.58 6.78 -9.65
N MET A 51 1.81 6.00 -8.87
CA MET A 51 1.35 6.41 -7.55
C MET A 51 2.51 6.55 -6.56
N LEU A 52 3.47 5.61 -6.53
CA LEU A 52 4.67 5.70 -5.70
C LEU A 52 5.48 6.96 -6.02
N LYS A 53 5.73 7.25 -7.31
CA LYS A 53 6.41 8.47 -7.74
C LYS A 53 5.68 9.73 -7.26
N LEU A 54 4.35 9.77 -7.38
CA LEU A 54 3.56 10.92 -6.96
C LEU A 54 3.64 11.13 -5.44
N ILE A 55 3.50 10.06 -4.66
CA ILE A 55 3.56 10.10 -3.19
C ILE A 55 4.94 10.59 -2.75
N ARG A 56 6.02 10.02 -3.29
CA ARG A 56 7.39 10.44 -2.95
C ARG A 56 7.74 11.84 -3.40
N SER A 57 7.14 12.34 -4.48
CA SER A 57 7.41 13.70 -4.98
C SER A 57 6.84 14.82 -4.13
N LYS A 58 5.86 14.51 -3.26
CA LYS A 58 5.11 15.48 -2.45
C LYS A 58 5.48 15.46 -0.96
N ILE A 59 6.48 14.67 -0.59
CA ILE A 59 7.03 14.57 0.77
C ILE A 59 8.40 15.25 0.79
#